data_AF-A0A1N7DU43-F1
#
_entry.id   AF-A0A1N7DU43-F1
#
_cell.length_a   1.000
_cell.length_b   1.000
_cell.length_c   1.000
_cell.angle_alpha   90.00
_cell.angle_beta   90.00
_cell.angle_gamma   90.00
#
_symmetry.space_group_name_H-M   'P 1'
#
loop_
_entity.id
_entity.type
_entity.pdbx_description
1 polymer ?
#
loop_
_entity_poly.entity_id
_entity_poly.type
_entity_poly.pdbx_seq_one_letter_code
_entity_poly.pdbx_strand_id
1 'polypeptide(L)' 'MNGWDELDRFLRTDPRDVGCDKAMELLHVYVELVTRHPDAARERYPGIAVHLRACGPCNDDFEGLLAAVSDSI' A
#
# COMPACT_ATOMS: atom_id res chain seq x y z
N MET A 1 30.74 2.70 19.41
CA MET A 1 29.36 2.71 18.93
C MET A 1 29.08 1.32 18.40
N ASN A 2 28.12 0.64 18.99
CA ASN A 2 27.69 -0.69 18.58
C ASN A 2 26.88 -0.54 17.27
N GLY A 3 27.04 -1.46 16.31
CA GLY A 3 26.39 -1.39 14.99
C GLY A 3 24.85 -1.53 14.99
N TRP A 4 24.22 -1.40 16.16
CA TRP A 4 22.77 -1.53 16.33
C TRP A 4 22.01 -0.37 15.70
N ASP A 5 22.57 0.85 15.71
CA ASP A 5 21.93 2.01 15.07
C ASP A 5 21.91 1.86 13.53
N GLU A 6 22.95 1.28 12.94
CA GLU A 6 23.01 0.99 11.50
C GLU A 6 22.07 -0.14 11.12
N LEU A 7 21.97 -1.18 11.94
CA LEU A 7 21.03 -2.28 11.75
C LEU A 7 19.57 -1.82 11.89
N ASP A 8 19.25 -1.01 12.90
CA ASP A 8 17.91 -0.43 13.07
C ASP A 8 17.53 0.43 11.86
N ARG A 9 18.46 1.27 11.38
CA ARG A 9 18.24 2.06 10.15
C ARG A 9 18.04 1.18 8.92
N PHE A 10 18.77 0.07 8.81
CA PHE A 10 18.66 -0.86 7.69
C PHE A 10 17.32 -1.62 7.70
N LEU A 11 16.82 -1.98 8.88
CA LEU A 11 15.57 -2.72 9.05
C LEU A 11 14.32 -1.83 9.06
N ARG A 12 14.47 -0.51 9.08
CA ARG A 12 13.32 0.41 9.00
C ARG A 12 12.65 0.32 7.64
N THR A 13 11.37 0.01 7.68
CA THR A 13 10.45 0.27 6.57
C THR A 13 10.23 1.78 6.40
N ASP A 14 9.69 2.19 5.26
CA ASP A 14 9.27 3.59 5.07
C ASP A 14 8.30 3.97 6.20
N PRO A 15 8.53 5.07 6.95
CA PRO A 15 7.72 5.42 8.12
C PRO A 15 6.25 5.74 7.78
N ARG A 16 5.92 5.88 6.50
CA ARG A 16 4.55 6.06 6.02
C ARG A 16 3.84 4.72 5.77
N ASP A 17 4.57 3.61 5.69
CA ASP A 17 3.99 2.29 5.47
C ASP A 17 2.98 1.96 6.57
N VAL A 18 1.75 1.62 6.18
CA VAL A 18 0.65 1.35 7.11
C VAL A 18 0.61 -0.09 7.62
N GLY A 19 1.40 -0.99 7.02
CA GLY A 19 1.39 -2.42 7.29
C GLY A 19 0.22 -3.17 6.66
N CYS A 20 0.34 -4.50 6.63
CA CYS A 20 -0.62 -5.39 5.96
C CYS A 20 -2.04 -5.25 6.50
N ASP A 21 -2.22 -5.28 7.82
CA ASP A 21 -3.54 -5.26 8.45
C ASP A 21 -4.35 -4.04 8.01
N LYS A 22 -3.72 -2.86 8.05
CA LYS A 22 -4.38 -1.61 7.67
C LYS A 22 -4.56 -1.48 6.16
N ALA A 23 -3.62 -1.98 5.38
CA ALA A 23 -3.74 -2.04 3.92
C ALA A 23 -4.94 -2.89 3.51
N MET A 24 -5.08 -4.10 4.08
CA MET A 24 -6.18 -5.01 3.76
C MET A 24 -7.54 -4.48 4.23
N GLU A 25 -7.61 -3.88 5.43
CA GLU A 25 -8.84 -3.24 5.93
C GLU A 25 -9.38 -2.19 4.95
N LEU A 26 -8.50 -1.41 4.33
CA LEU A 26 -8.87 -0.29 3.46
C LEU A 26 -8.77 -0.59 1.96
N LEU A 27 -8.37 -1.81 1.57
CA LEU A 27 -8.02 -2.13 0.19
C LEU A 27 -9.17 -1.87 -0.79
N HIS A 28 -10.39 -2.27 -0.40
CA HIS A 28 -11.60 -2.05 -1.19
C HIS A 28 -11.92 -0.57 -1.42
N VAL A 29 -11.78 0.28 -0.38
CA VAL A 29 -11.95 1.73 -0.48
C VAL A 29 -10.88 2.35 -1.37
N TYR A 30 -9.63 1.90 -1.22
CA TYR A 30 -8.51 2.40 -2.01
C TYR A 30 -8.69 2.07 -3.49
N VAL A 31 -9.08 0.84 -3.83
CA VAL A 31 -9.37 0.43 -5.21
C VAL A 31 -10.50 1.25 -5.82
N GLU A 32 -11.62 1.45 -5.11
CA GLU A 32 -12.73 2.28 -5.62
C GLU A 32 -12.28 3.73 -5.88
N LEU A 33 -11.40 4.27 -5.04
CA LEU A 33 -10.87 5.62 -5.26
C LEU A 33 -9.89 5.66 -6.44
N VAL A 34 -9.05 4.63 -6.61
CA VAL A 34 -8.11 4.50 -7.72
C VAL A 34 -8.83 4.44 -9.06
N THR A 35 -9.93 3.68 -9.18
CA THR A 35 -10.68 3.57 -10.44
C THR A 35 -11.27 4.90 -10.90
N ARG A 36 -11.62 5.79 -9.97
CA ARG A 36 -12.21 7.10 -10.28
C ARG A 36 -11.15 8.19 -10.43
N HIS A 37 -10.20 8.24 -9.49
CA HIS A 37 -9.22 9.32 -9.35
C HIS A 37 -7.86 8.79 -8.81
N PRO A 38 -7.02 8.18 -9.68
CA PRO A 38 -5.78 7.52 -9.28
C PRO A 38 -4.82 8.40 -8.46
N ASP A 39 -4.66 9.67 -8.84
CA ASP A 39 -3.74 10.57 -8.15
C ASP A 39 -4.28 11.01 -6.78
N ALA A 40 -5.58 11.30 -6.70
CA ALA A 40 -6.23 11.61 -5.43
C ALA A 40 -6.19 10.44 -4.45
N ALA A 41 -6.26 9.19 -4.94
CA ALA A 41 -6.09 8.01 -4.09
C ALA A 41 -4.73 7.98 -3.41
N ARG A 42 -3.65 8.22 -4.16
CA ARG A 42 -2.27 8.25 -3.64
C ARG A 42 -2.04 9.40 -2.67
N GLU A 43 -2.62 10.56 -2.93
CA GLU A 43 -2.54 11.71 -2.02
C GLU A 43 -3.33 11.49 -0.73
N ARG A 44 -4.52 10.87 -0.83
CA ARG A 44 -5.41 10.62 0.31
C ARG A 44 -4.90 9.50 1.22
N TYR A 45 -4.28 8.48 0.64
CA TYR A 45 -3.77 7.29 1.33
C TYR A 45 -2.30 7.00 0.96
N PRO A 46 -1.37 7.92 1.27
CA PRO A 46 0.03 7.77 0.86
C PRO A 46 0.68 6.54 1.46
N GLY A 47 0.27 6.14 2.67
CA GLY A 47 0.81 4.96 3.34
C GLY A 47 0.36 3.62 2.75
N ILE A 48 -0.85 3.54 2.21
CA ILE A 48 -1.30 2.36 1.43
C ILE A 48 -0.45 2.27 0.15
N ALA A 49 -0.27 3.38 -0.56
CA ALA A 49 0.54 3.40 -1.77
C ALA A 49 2.01 3.00 -1.51
N VAL A 50 2.56 3.38 -0.35
CA VAL A 50 3.89 2.92 0.11
C VAL A 50 3.89 1.42 0.35
N HIS A 51 2.91 0.91 1.09
CA HIS A 51 2.82 -0.50 1.42
C HIS A 51 2.69 -1.40 0.18
N LEU A 52 1.82 -1.05 -0.77
CA LEU A 52 1.63 -1.82 -2.00
C LEU A 52 2.91 -1.90 -2.84
N ARG A 53 3.80 -0.90 -2.78
CA ARG A 53 5.12 -0.99 -3.43
C ARG A 53 6.11 -1.89 -2.70
N ALA A 54 5.93 -2.10 -1.39
CA ALA A 54 6.84 -2.84 -0.53
C ALA A 54 6.40 -4.29 -0.28
N CYS A 55 5.10 -4.58 -0.38
CA CYS A 55 4.51 -5.88 -0.05
C CYS A 55 3.87 -6.53 -1.29
N GLY A 56 4.58 -7.52 -1.85
CA GLY A 56 4.10 -8.29 -3.02
C GLY A 56 2.71 -8.88 -2.85
N PRO A 57 2.42 -9.63 -1.76
CA PRO A 57 1.09 -10.23 -1.56
C PRO A 57 -0.06 -9.20 -1.53
N CYS A 58 0.12 -8.08 -0.83
CA CYS A 58 -0.90 -7.04 -0.80
C CYS A 58 -1.06 -6.35 -2.18
N ASN A 59 0.00 -6.27 -2.97
CA ASN A 59 -0.10 -5.77 -4.35
C ASN A 59 -0.83 -6.74 -5.27
N ASP A 60 -0.61 -8.05 -5.11
CA ASP A 60 -1.33 -9.06 -5.88
C ASP A 60 -2.85 -9.00 -5.61
N ASP A 61 -3.24 -8.86 -4.33
CA ASP A 61 -4.63 -8.65 -3.95
C ASP A 61 -5.20 -7.33 -4.50
N PHE A 62 -4.40 -6.26 -4.49
CA PHE A 62 -4.77 -4.96 -5.07
C PHE A 62 -5.05 -5.06 -6.58
N GLU A 63 -4.12 -5.63 -7.34
CA GLU A 63 -4.25 -5.79 -8.81
C GLU A 63 -5.42 -6.71 -9.17
N GLY A 64 -5.61 -7.80 -8.42
CA GLY A 64 -6.75 -8.70 -8.62
C GLY A 64 -8.10 -8.02 -8.36
N LEU A 65 -8.20 -7.25 -7.28
CA LEU A 65 -9.42 -6.50 -6.98
C LEU A 65 -9.66 -5.38 -8.00
N LEU A 66 -8.61 -4.67 -8.42
CA LEU A 66 -8.68 -3.63 -9.43
C LEU A 66 -9.21 -4.18 -10.76
N ALA A 67 -8.66 -5.31 -11.23
CA ALA A 67 -9.14 -5.97 -12.43
C ALA A 67 -10.63 -6.36 -12.33
N ALA A 68 -11.04 -6.97 -11.21
CA ALA A 68 -12.42 -7.39 -10.99
C ALA A 68 -13.43 -6.23 -11.06
N VAL A 69 -13.08 -5.07 -10.48
CA VAL A 69 -13.97 -3.89 -10.50
C VAL A 69 -13.91 -3.13 -11.82
N SER A 70 -12.78 -3.16 -12.53
CA SER A 70 -12.64 -2.52 -13.84
C SER A 70 -13.37 -3.27 -14.95
N ASP A 71 -13.43 -4.61 -14.88
CA ASP A 71 -14.18 -5.44 -15.83
C ASP A 71 -15.70 -5.40 -15.63
N SER A 72 -16.15 -4.83 -14.51
CA SER A 72 -17.57 -4.71 -14.14
C SER A 72 -18.22 -3.38 -14.57
N ILE A 73 -17.49 -2.52 -15.29
CA ILE A 73 -17.92 -1.18 -15.73
C ILE A 73 -18.13 -1.15 -17.24
#